data_AF-A0A453I0N6-F1
#
_entry.id   AF-A0A453I0N6-F1
#
_cell.length_a   1.000
_cell.length_b   1.000
_cell.length_c   1.000
_cell.angle_alpha   90.00
_cell.angle_beta   90.00
_cell.angle_gamma   90.00
#
_symmetry.space_group_name_H-M   'P 1'
#
loop_
_entity.id
_entity.type
_entity.pdbx_description
1 polymer ?
#
loop_
_entity_poly.entity_id
_entity_poly.type
_entity_poly.pdbx_seq_one_letter_code
_entity_poly.pdbx_strand_id
1 'polypeptide(L)'
;MVEASYRVKECTKRLRRKLKRRPSNEEIAVDTGMPVKRVEAAVNLPKYSVSLDSKIGSTDMTYQEVTADPSAETAEEMLNRMSMKKDVHQALDTLS
;
A
#
# COMPACT_ATOMS: atom_id res chain seq x y z
N MET A 1 15.87 -8.72 -8.25
CA MET A 1 15.00 -7.52 -8.36
C MET A 1 15.77 -6.20 -8.32
N VAL A 2 16.85 -6.10 -7.53
CA VAL A 2 17.69 -4.89 -7.44
C VAL A 2 18.32 -4.49 -8.80
N GLU A 3 18.85 -5.44 -9.56
CA GLU A 3 19.39 -5.13 -10.89
C GLU A 3 18.31 -4.68 -11.88
N ALA A 4 17.11 -5.27 -11.78
CA ALA A 4 15.99 -4.90 -12.64
C ALA A 4 15.50 -3.48 -12.31
N SER A 5 15.39 -3.11 -11.03
CA SER A 5 15.02 -1.75 -10.62
C SER A 5 16.09 -0.72 -11.00
N TYR A 6 17.37 -1.08 -10.93
CA TYR A 6 18.47 -0.25 -11.39
C TYR A 6 18.41 -0.01 -12.91
N ARG A 7 18.24 -1.07 -13.71
CA ARG A 7 18.08 -0.96 -15.17
C ARG A 7 16.87 -0.11 -15.56
N VAL A 8 15.72 -0.32 -14.92
CA VAL A 8 14.52 0.50 -15.11
C VAL A 8 14.79 1.97 -14.80
N LYS A 9 15.51 2.27 -13.72
CA LYS A 9 15.85 3.66 -13.31
C LYS A 9 16.75 4.35 -14.35
N GLU A 10 17.79 3.69 -14.83
CA GLU A 10 18.69 4.25 -15.85
C GLU A 10 17.97 4.46 -17.20
N CYS A 11 17.14 3.50 -17.62
CA CYS A 11 16.34 3.63 -18.85
C CYS A 11 15.32 4.78 -18.73
N THR A 12 14.63 4.88 -17.58
CA THR A 12 13.70 5.99 -17.31
C THR A 12 14.39 7.35 -17.39
N LYS A 13 15.60 7.48 -16.83
CA LYS A 13 16.40 8.71 -16.87
C LYS A 13 16.81 9.07 -18.31
N ARG A 14 17.24 8.09 -19.10
CA ARG A 14 17.60 8.25 -20.50
C ARG A 14 16.40 8.68 -21.35
N LEU A 15 15.27 7.99 -21.21
CA LEU A 15 14.04 8.30 -21.94
C LEU A 15 13.46 9.66 -21.56
N ARG A 16 13.50 10.04 -20.27
CA ARG A 16 13.07 11.37 -19.82
C ARG A 16 13.86 12.50 -20.48
N ARG A 17 15.18 12.32 -20.68
CA ARG A 17 16.02 13.29 -21.40
C ARG A 17 15.67 13.38 -22.88
N LYS A 18 15.41 12.24 -23.54
CA LYS A 18 15.07 12.19 -24.98
C LYS A 18 13.67 12.75 -25.27
N LEU A 19 12.67 12.32 -24.52
CA LEU A 19 11.26 12.61 -24.77
C LEU A 19 10.80 13.93 -24.14
N LYS A 20 11.61 14.53 -23.25
CA LYS A 20 11.24 15.71 -22.42
C LYS A 20 9.94 15.54 -21.61
N ARG A 21 9.43 14.32 -21.49
CA ARG A 21 8.25 13.93 -20.70
C ARG A 21 8.54 12.71 -19.83
N ARG A 22 7.61 12.36 -18.94
CA ARG A 22 7.66 11.09 -18.20
C ARG A 22 7.42 9.93 -19.19
N PRO A 23 8.32 8.94 -19.27
CA PRO A 23 8.14 7.77 -20.15
C PRO A 23 7.05 6.84 -19.61
N SER A 24 6.35 6.16 -20.51
CA SER A 24 5.37 5.12 -20.18
C SER A 24 6.04 3.80 -19.80
N ASN A 25 5.36 2.95 -19.02
CA ASN A 25 5.85 1.62 -18.63
C ASN A 25 6.12 0.74 -19.86
N GLU A 26 5.33 0.88 -20.92
CA GLU A 26 5.51 0.16 -22.19
C GLU A 26 6.79 0.58 -22.90
N GLU A 27 7.09 1.88 -22.94
CA GLU A 27 8.31 2.41 -23.57
C GLU A 27 9.56 1.95 -22.82
N ILE A 28 9.48 1.88 -21.48
CA ILE A 28 10.55 1.34 -20.64
C ILE A 28 10.71 -0.17 -20.89
N ALA A 29 9.61 -0.91 -21.04
CA ALA A 29 9.63 -2.35 -21.32
C ALA A 29 10.31 -2.65 -22.67
N VAL A 30 9.98 -1.89 -23.72
CA VAL A 30 10.61 -2.00 -25.05
C VAL A 30 12.11 -1.68 -24.99
N ASP A 31 12.50 -0.60 -24.31
CA ASP A 31 13.90 -0.17 -24.21
C ASP A 31 14.75 -1.09 -23.30
N THR A 32 14.13 -1.77 -22.34
CA THR A 32 14.81 -2.71 -21.42
C THR A 32 14.74 -4.17 -21.85
N GLY A 33 13.90 -4.53 -22.82
CA GLY A 33 13.62 -5.92 -23.21
C GLY A 33 12.95 -6.75 -22.11
N MET A 34 12.35 -6.10 -21.11
CA MET A 34 11.67 -6.77 -19.99
C MET A 34 10.16 -6.78 -20.19
N PRO A 35 9.44 -7.81 -19.70
CA PRO A 35 7.99 -7.81 -19.76
C PRO A 35 7.40 -6.67 -18.91
N VAL A 36 6.32 -6.05 -19.39
CA VAL A 36 5.68 -4.88 -18.75
C VAL A 36 5.38 -5.12 -17.27
N LYS A 37 4.84 -6.30 -16.92
CA LYS A 37 4.56 -6.70 -15.53
C LYS A 37 5.79 -6.65 -14.62
N ARG A 38 6.98 -6.98 -15.13
CA ARG A 38 8.23 -6.96 -14.37
C ARG A 38 8.76 -5.53 -14.20
N VAL A 39 8.52 -4.67 -15.18
CA VAL A 39 8.81 -3.23 -15.07
C VAL A 39 7.90 -2.60 -14.03
N GLU A 40 6.60 -2.89 -14.05
CA GLU A 40 5.64 -2.41 -13.04
C GLU A 40 6.03 -2.82 -11.63
N ALA A 41 6.36 -4.11 -11.42
CA ALA A 41 6.83 -4.60 -10.13
C ALA A 41 8.12 -3.89 -9.66
N ALA A 42 9.03 -3.57 -10.59
CA ALA A 42 10.27 -2.86 -10.28
C ALA A 42 10.07 -1.36 -9.99
N VAL A 43 9.07 -0.73 -10.63
CA VAL A 43 8.70 0.68 -10.40
C VAL A 43 7.98 0.85 -9.07
N ASN A 44 7.08 -0.08 -8.73
CA ASN A 44 6.26 -0.07 -7.52
C ASN A 44 7.02 -0.54 -6.27
N LEU A 45 8.28 -0.96 -6.42
CA LEU A 45 9.07 -1.46 -5.31
C LEU A 45 9.28 -0.31 -4.29
N PRO A 46 8.95 -0.51 -3.00
CA PRO A 46 9.18 0.50 -1.97
C PRO A 46 10.68 0.82 -1.90
N LYS A 47 11.03 2.09 -2.03
CA LYS A 47 12.44 2.53 -2.09
C LYS A 47 13.04 2.75 -0.71
N TYR A 48 12.23 3.21 0.23
CA TYR A 48 12.61 3.47 1.61
C TYR A 48 11.36 3.37 2.48
N SER A 49 11.51 2.77 3.66
CA SER A 49 10.55 2.96 4.74
C SER A 49 10.77 4.35 5.35
N VAL A 50 9.69 4.95 5.81
CA VAL A 50 9.73 6.20 6.60
C VAL A 50 9.61 5.85 8.07
N SER A 51 10.25 6.65 8.94
CA SER A 51 10.07 6.49 10.38
C SER A 51 8.66 6.94 10.78
N LEU A 52 8.01 6.17 11.65
CA LEU A 52 6.69 6.52 12.18
C LEU A 52 6.74 7.76 13.10
N ASP A 53 7.89 7.99 13.76
CA ASP A 53 8.13 9.17 14.60
C ASP A 53 8.42 10.44 13.79
N SER A 54 8.49 10.34 12.45
CA SER A 54 8.75 11.51 11.61
C SER A 54 7.53 12.43 11.59
N LYS A 55 7.77 13.75 11.71
CA LYS A 55 6.71 14.76 11.64
C LYS A 55 6.11 14.84 10.24
N ILE A 56 4.81 15.07 10.17
CA ILE A 56 4.08 15.29 8.92
C ILE A 56 4.18 16.77 8.54
N GLY A 57 5.02 17.07 7.55
CA GLY A 57 5.16 18.43 7.01
C GLY A 57 5.59 19.44 8.08
N SER A 58 4.80 20.51 8.25
CA SER A 58 5.02 21.56 9.27
C SER A 58 4.16 21.38 10.51
N THR A 59 3.44 20.26 10.63
CA THR A 59 2.58 19.96 11.77
C THR A 59 3.39 19.27 12.87
N ASP A 60 2.93 19.39 14.12
CA ASP A 60 3.53 18.67 15.25
C ASP A 60 3.15 17.19 15.32
N MET A 61 2.23 16.73 14.47
CA MET A 61 1.78 15.34 14.41
C MET A 61 2.81 14.43 13.73
N THR A 62 2.90 13.20 14.23
CA THR A 62 3.76 12.15 13.68
C THR A 62 2.99 11.20 12.75
N TYR A 63 3.69 10.42 11.91
CA TYR A 63 3.05 9.40 11.08
C TYR A 63 2.36 8.32 11.92
N GLN A 64 2.89 8.01 13.11
CA GLN A 64 2.27 7.05 14.02
C GLN A 64 0.86 7.47 14.43
N GLU A 65 0.68 8.74 14.77
CA GLU A 65 -0.62 9.27 15.26
C GLU A 65 -1.72 9.26 14.20
N VAL A 66 -1.35 9.34 12.92
CA VAL A 66 -2.30 9.38 11.80
C VAL A 66 -2.58 7.99 11.22
N THR A 67 -1.69 7.02 11.47
CA THR A 67 -1.84 5.67 10.92
C THR A 67 -2.83 4.87 11.76
N ALA A 68 -4.03 4.65 11.22
CA ALA A 68 -5.04 3.80 11.87
C ALA A 68 -4.62 2.33 11.87
N ASP A 69 -4.98 1.59 12.92
CA ASP A 69 -4.85 0.14 12.98
C ASP A 69 -6.05 -0.52 12.25
N PRO A 70 -5.85 -1.16 11.09
CA PRO A 70 -6.93 -1.82 10.36
C PRO A 70 -7.42 -3.11 11.04
N SER A 71 -6.69 -3.62 12.04
CA SER A 71 -7.04 -4.86 12.77
C SER A 71 -7.85 -4.58 14.04
N ALA A 72 -7.98 -3.31 14.44
CA ALA A 72 -8.72 -2.93 15.63
C ALA A 72 -10.22 -3.10 15.39
N GLU A 73 -10.89 -3.89 16.25
CA GLU A 73 -12.36 -4.04 16.23
C GLU A 73 -13.00 -2.71 16.61
N THR A 74 -13.94 -2.25 15.78
CA THR A 74 -14.69 -1.02 16.07
C THR A 74 -15.72 -1.25 17.17
N ALA A 75 -16.11 -0.19 17.88
CA ALA A 75 -17.13 -0.28 18.94
C ALA A 75 -18.47 -0.80 18.40
N GLU A 76 -18.80 -0.49 17.15
CA GLU A 76 -20.00 -0.98 16.46
C GLU A 76 -19.92 -2.48 16.18
N GLU A 77 -18.80 -2.97 15.65
CA GLU A 77 -18.59 -4.41 15.43
C GLU A 77 -18.65 -5.19 16.75
N MET A 78 -18.03 -4.66 17.81
CA MET A 78 -18.08 -5.26 19.14
C MET A 78 -19.52 -5.33 19.67
N LEU A 79 -20.30 -4.25 19.54
CA LEU A 79 -21.70 -4.22 19.96
C LEU A 79 -22.56 -5.22 19.17
N ASN A 80 -22.35 -5.29 17.86
CA ASN A 80 -23.04 -6.23 16.99
C ASN A 80 -22.73 -7.68 17.42
N ARG A 81 -21.46 -8.00 17.66
CA ARG A 81 -21.03 -9.31 18.14
C ARG A 81 -21.66 -9.68 19.48
N MET A 82 -21.72 -8.75 20.43
CA MET A 82 -22.37 -8.97 21.73
C MET A 82 -23.89 -9.16 21.59
N SER A 83 -24.54 -8.35 20.76
CA SER A 83 -25.98 -8.42 20.50
C SER A 83 -26.35 -9.76 19.86
N MET A 84 -25.62 -10.17 18.81
CA MET A 84 -25.81 -11.47 18.18
C MET A 84 -25.65 -12.63 19.16
N LYS A 85 -24.64 -12.57 20.05
CA LYS A 85 -24.44 -13.60 21.07
C LYS A 85 -25.65 -13.70 22.01
N LYS A 86 -26.19 -12.56 22.45
CA LYS A 86 -27.36 -12.51 23.33
C LYS A 86 -28.60 -13.10 22.65
N ASP A 87 -28.84 -12.72 21.40
CA ASP A 87 -30.01 -13.19 20.64
C ASP A 87 -29.95 -14.70 20.40
N VAL A 88 -28.77 -15.25 20.12
CA VAL A 88 -28.55 -16.71 19.99
C VAL A 88 -28.83 -17.42 21.30
N HIS A 89 -28.33 -16.91 22.43
CA HIS A 89 -28.62 -17.51 23.74
C HIS A 89 -30.12 -17.49 24.05
N GLN A 90 -30.80 -16.38 23.79
CA GLN A 90 -32.24 -16.28 24.00
C GLN A 90 -33.03 -17.27 23.13
N ALA A 91 -32.64 -17.44 21.86
CA ALA A 91 -33.27 -18.43 20.98
C ALA A 91 -33.05 -19.87 21.47
N LEU A 92 -31.85 -20.19 21.96
CA LEU A 92 -31.56 -21.51 22.54
C LEU A 92 -32.34 -21.78 23.82
N ASP A 93 -32.51 -20.77 24.68
CA ASP A 93 -33.29 -20.90 25.92
C ASP A 93 -34.77 -21.20 25.63
N THR A 94 -35.33 -20.72 24.51
CA THR A 94 -36.71 -21.02 24.11
C THR A 94 -36.93 -22.42 23.53
N LEU A 95 -35.85 -23.16 23.25
CA LEU A 95 -35.89 -24.52 22.69
C LEU A 95 -35.75 -25.61 23.78
N SER A 96 -35.46 -25.22 25.03
CA SER A 96 -35.45 -26.11 26.19
C SER A 96 -36.81 -26.19 26.88
#